data_AF-A0A9E5IAH2-F1
#
_entry.id   AF-A0A9E5IAH2-F1
#
_cell.length_a   1.000
_cell.length_b   1.000
_cell.length_c   1.000
_cell.angle_alpha   90.00
_cell.angle_beta   90.00
_cell.angle_gamma   90.00
#
_symmetry.space_group_name_H-M   'P 1'
#
loop_
_entity.id
_entity.type
_entity.pdbx_description
1 polymer ?
#
loop_
_entity_poly.entity_id
_entity_poly.type
_entity_poly.pdbx_seq_one_letter_code
_entity_poly.pdbx_strand_id
1 'polypeptide(L)' 'MTVRFLLRALLLAAALPMMLIACNNSPKTYDDCMLKASREAKNDRQFRLMAEACRDRFPDR' A
#
# COMPACT_ATOMS: atom_id res chain seq x y z
N MET A 1 -6.62 22.22 -37.22
CA MET A 1 -5.84 21.16 -36.52
C MET A 1 -6.20 21.09 -35.04
N THR A 2 -7.48 20.91 -34.67
CA THR A 2 -7.95 21.09 -33.28
C THR A 2 -8.63 19.83 -32.71
N VAL A 3 -9.30 19.03 -33.56
CA VAL A 3 -10.06 17.85 -33.15
C VAL A 3 -9.17 16.69 -32.65
N ARG A 4 -7.99 16.51 -33.25
CA ARG A 4 -7.03 15.45 -32.86
C ARG A 4 -6.39 15.68 -31.48
N PHE A 5 -6.25 16.94 -31.06
CA PHE A 5 -5.70 17.27 -29.74
C PHE A 5 -6.74 17.03 -28.63
N LEU A 6 -8.01 17.35 -28.89
CA LEU A 6 -9.11 17.11 -27.96
C LEU A 6 -9.34 15.61 -27.69
N LEU A 7 -9.26 14.77 -28.73
CA LEU A 7 -9.39 13.31 -28.55
C LEU A 7 -8.27 12.70 -27.70
N ARG A 8 -7.03 13.19 -27.86
CA ARG A 8 -5.89 12.73 -27.05
C ARG A 8 -6.03 13.15 -25.59
N ALA A 9 -6.50 14.36 -25.33
CA ALA A 9 -6.75 14.84 -23.96
C ALA A 9 -7.84 14.00 -23.25
N LEU A 10 -8.89 13.61 -23.96
CA LEU A 10 -9.97 12.77 -23.41
C LEU A 10 -9.49 11.36 -23.02
N LEU A 11 -8.62 10.77 -23.85
CA LEU A 11 -8.06 9.44 -23.59
C LEU A 11 -7.07 9.43 -22.42
N LEU A 12 -6.30 10.51 -22.24
CA LEU A 12 -5.39 10.67 -21.10
C LEU A 12 -6.14 10.85 -19.78
N ALA A 13 -7.28 11.53 -19.76
CA ALA A 13 -8.08 11.74 -18.56
C ALA A 13 -8.76 10.46 -18.03
N ALA A 14 -9.04 9.49 -18.92
CA ALA A 14 -9.71 8.24 -18.54
C ALA A 14 -8.78 7.20 -17.86
N ALA A 15 -7.46 7.38 -17.92
CA ALA A 15 -6.50 6.41 -17.39
C ALA A 15 -6.11 6.64 -15.91
N LEU A 16 -6.48 7.78 -15.32
CA LEU A 16 -6.08 8.12 -13.94
C LEU A 16 -6.84 7.43 -12.79
N PRO A 17 -8.13 7.02 -12.89
CA PRO A 17 -8.86 6.61 -11.69
C PRO A 17 -8.55 5.20 -11.19
N MET A 18 -7.79 4.37 -11.93
CA MET A 18 -7.55 2.97 -11.54
C MET A 18 -6.39 2.77 -10.54
N MET A 19 -5.62 3.80 -10.19
CA MET A 19 -4.50 3.65 -9.22
C MET A 19 -4.91 3.81 -7.74
N LEU A 20 -6.16 4.15 -7.43
CA LEU A 20 -6.57 4.49 -6.06
C LEU A 20 -7.04 3.30 -5.19
N ILE A 21 -7.16 2.09 -5.76
CA ILE A 21 -7.77 0.94 -5.04
C ILE A 21 -6.73 0.13 -4.23
N ALA A 22 -5.42 0.43 -4.34
CA ALA A 22 -4.36 -0.37 -3.69
C ALA A 22 -3.89 0.13 -2.31
N CYS A 23 -4.33 1.30 -1.83
CA CYS A 23 -3.64 1.98 -0.74
C CYS A 23 -4.29 1.88 0.65
N ASN A 24 -5.06 0.82 0.95
CA ASN A 24 -5.64 0.65 2.30
C ASN A 24 -5.42 -0.72 2.96
N ASN A 25 -4.38 -1.47 2.55
CA ASN A 25 -3.96 -2.72 3.20
C ASN A 25 -2.97 -2.48 4.37
N SER A 26 -3.21 -1.42 5.15
CA SER A 26 -2.50 -1.24 6.41
C SER A 26 -3.15 -2.07 7.50
N PRO A 27 -2.37 -2.82 8.31
CA PRO A 27 -2.92 -3.60 9.42
C PRO A 27 -3.60 -2.68 10.43
N LYS A 28 -4.78 -3.08 10.92
CA LYS A 28 -5.59 -2.31 11.86
C LYS A 28 -5.37 -2.71 13.32
N THR A 29 -4.82 -3.90 13.55
CA THR A 29 -4.52 -4.44 14.88
C THR A 29 -3.07 -4.90 14.97
N TYR A 30 -2.60 -5.23 16.18
CA TYR A 30 -1.29 -5.84 16.36
C TYR A 30 -1.15 -7.14 15.57
N ASP A 31 -2.15 -8.01 15.72
CA ASP A 31 -2.09 -9.36 15.23
C ASP A 31 -2.07 -9.35 13.71
N ASP A 32 -2.83 -8.45 13.08
CA ASP A 32 -2.75 -8.22 11.63
C ASP A 32 -1.35 -7.75 11.21
N CYS A 33 -0.72 -6.89 12.02
CA CYS A 33 0.62 -6.39 11.74
C CYS A 33 1.67 -7.50 11.85
N MET A 34 1.60 -8.32 12.89
CA MET A 34 2.48 -9.46 13.09
C MET A 34 2.27 -10.55 12.04
N LEU A 35 1.02 -10.81 11.65
CA LEU A 35 0.68 -11.73 10.57
C LEU A 35 1.26 -11.25 9.24
N LYS A 36 1.17 -9.94 8.96
CA LYS A 36 1.80 -9.33 7.78
C LYS A 36 3.32 -9.45 7.82
N ALA A 37 3.94 -9.14 8.96
CA ALA A 37 5.38 -9.30 9.17
C ALA A 37 5.83 -10.74 8.93
N SER A 38 5.08 -11.73 9.43
CA SER A 38 5.37 -13.16 9.22
C SER A 38 5.25 -13.59 7.75
N ARG A 39 4.37 -12.97 6.97
CA ARG A 39 4.17 -13.31 5.54
C ARG A 39 5.18 -12.62 4.63
N GLU A 40 5.62 -11.42 4.99
CA GLU A 40 6.46 -10.58 4.13
C GLU A 40 7.96 -10.65 4.48
N ALA A 41 8.31 -11.03 5.71
CA ALA A 41 9.69 -11.19 6.09
C ALA A 41 10.33 -12.37 5.36
N LYS A 42 11.50 -12.12 4.76
CA LYS A 42 12.29 -13.13 4.04
C LYS A 42 13.32 -13.82 4.94
N ASN A 43 13.53 -13.30 6.14
CA ASN A 43 14.46 -13.83 7.15
C ASN A 43 14.13 -13.27 8.54
N ASP A 44 14.71 -13.89 9.56
CA ASP A 44 14.48 -13.54 10.97
C ASP A 44 14.87 -12.10 11.29
N ARG A 45 15.95 -11.59 10.70
CA ARG A 45 16.38 -10.20 10.92
C ARG A 45 15.31 -9.23 10.44
N GLN A 46 14.75 -9.46 9.26
CA GLN A 46 13.68 -8.64 8.70
C GLN A 46 12.40 -8.78 9.53
N PHE A 47 12.06 -10.00 9.96
CA PHE A 47 10.90 -10.23 10.81
C PHE A 47 10.99 -9.44 12.12
N ARG A 48 12.15 -9.44 12.80
CA ARG A 48 12.35 -8.66 14.04
C ARG A 48 12.16 -7.16 13.82
N LEU A 49 12.73 -6.60 12.75
CA LEU A 49 12.57 -5.18 12.43
C LEU A 49 11.09 -4.83 12.17
N MET A 50 10.37 -5.70 11.46
CA MET A 50 8.94 -5.50 11.22
C MET A 50 8.11 -5.67 12.50
N ALA A 51 8.48 -6.62 13.37
CA ALA A 51 7.83 -6.83 14.66
C ALA A 51 8.07 -5.66 15.63
N GLU A 52 9.27 -5.06 15.62
CA GLU A 52 9.57 -3.81 16.33
C GLU A 52 8.74 -2.64 15.80
N ALA A 53 8.60 -2.50 14.48
CA ALA A 53 7.73 -1.48 13.89
C ALA A 53 6.24 -1.70 14.24
N CYS A 54 5.77 -2.95 14.23
CA CYS A 54 4.46 -3.30 14.75
C CYS A 54 4.35 -2.94 16.25
N ARG A 55 5.47 -3.05 16.97
CA ARG A 55 5.50 -2.72 18.39
C ARG A 55 5.26 -1.24 18.64
N ASP A 56 5.99 -0.41 17.94
CA ASP A 56 5.93 1.04 18.09
C ASP A 56 4.60 1.61 17.59
N ARG A 57 4.03 1.02 16.52
CA ARG A 57 2.77 1.48 15.91
C ARG A 57 1.56 1.32 16.83
N PHE A 58 1.59 0.32 17.68
CA PHE A 58 0.51 0.07 18.61
C PHE A 58 1.16 -0.08 19.99
N PRO A 59 1.39 1.01 20.74
CA PRO A 59 2.04 0.90 22.05
C PRO A 59 1.13 0.24 23.10
N ASP A 60 -0.18 0.44 22.96
CA ASP A 60 -1.22 -0.02 23.91
C ASP A 60 -1.94 -1.30 23.45
N ARG A 61 -1.23 -2.14 22.67
CA ARG A 61 -1.80 -3.36 22.09
C ARG A 61 -2.44 -4.28 23.09
#